data_AF-A0A9Q3Q0K6-F1
#
_entry.id   AF-A0A9Q3Q0K6-F1
#
_cell.length_a   1.000
_cell.length_b   1.000
_cell.length_c   1.000
_cell.angle_alpha   90.00
_cell.angle_beta   90.00
_cell.angle_gamma   90.00
#
_symmetry.space_group_name_H-M   'P 1'
#
loop_
_entity.id
_entity.type
_entity.pdbx_description
1 polymer ?
#
loop_
_entity_poly.entity_id
_entity_poly.type
_entity_poly.pdbx_seq_one_letter_code
_entity_poly.pdbx_strand_id
1 'polypeptide(L)'
;MTQKRIQAYEKIKYALTNAPLLMPDWKLPFKLYIDACGEGLGAALHQVQIVNNKPYEGPICFISRQINPTEARYGASQMECLCLVWALEKLHYYLDGSLFEGITDCNAVRSLLNMKTPNRNMLRWRIAIQEYRGNMTIVHKAGNIHKNADGLSRWALPNTPEDPAYVPTSAEPQISIEGINITDVGTEFSEEVRESYKQDKNCHIPTALLDKNYKDESLANSLDDIWKTSYDNGRFHLFDGILYHRSKHTCVMVLFSRMLINTILLQFQDKIYS
;
A
#
# COMPACT_ATOMS: atom_id res chain seq x y z
N MET A 1 -5.09 -42.03 -22.15
CA MET A 1 -6.22 -41.36 -21.47
C MET A 1 -7.50 -42.05 -21.90
N THR A 2 -8.43 -42.40 -20.99
CA THR A 2 -9.68 -43.09 -21.38
C THR A 2 -10.72 -42.11 -21.94
N GLN A 3 -11.59 -42.56 -22.84
CA GLN A 3 -12.67 -41.76 -23.43
C GLN A 3 -13.50 -41.01 -22.36
N LYS A 4 -13.80 -41.71 -21.25
CA LYS A 4 -14.54 -41.15 -20.11
C LYS A 4 -13.80 -39.99 -19.42
N ARG A 5 -12.47 -40.05 -19.32
CA ARG A 5 -11.66 -38.98 -18.72
C ARG A 5 -11.63 -37.73 -19.61
N ILE A 6 -11.53 -37.92 -20.93
CA ILE A 6 -11.56 -36.80 -21.88
C ILE A 6 -12.92 -36.10 -21.82
N GLN A 7 -14.02 -36.85 -21.83
CA GLN A 7 -15.36 -36.27 -21.72
C GLN A 7 -15.58 -35.54 -20.38
N ALA A 8 -15.07 -36.07 -19.28
CA ALA A 8 -15.15 -35.40 -17.98
C ALA A 8 -14.32 -34.10 -17.96
N TYR A 9 -13.12 -34.12 -18.55
CA TYR A 9 -12.25 -32.95 -18.67
C TYR A 9 -12.92 -31.83 -19.49
N GLU A 10 -13.46 -32.15 -20.66
CA GLU A 10 -14.15 -31.18 -21.52
C GLU A 10 -15.40 -30.59 -20.83
N LYS A 11 -16.14 -31.39 -20.06
CA LYS A 11 -17.26 -30.89 -19.26
C LYS A 11 -16.81 -29.89 -18.19
N ILE A 12 -15.73 -30.18 -17.48
CA ILE A 12 -15.18 -29.28 -16.45
C ILE A 12 -14.70 -27.98 -17.11
N LYS A 13 -13.95 -28.09 -18.21
CA LYS A 13 -13.49 -26.93 -18.98
C LYS A 13 -14.66 -26.06 -19.41
N TYR A 14 -15.68 -26.66 -20.02
CA TYR A 14 -16.89 -25.95 -20.44
C TYR A 14 -17.60 -25.27 -19.26
N ALA A 15 -17.75 -25.96 -18.13
CA ALA A 15 -18.39 -25.40 -16.95
C ALA A 15 -17.61 -24.21 -16.37
N LEU A 16 -16.27 -24.27 -16.34
CA LEU A 16 -15.42 -23.19 -15.83
C LEU A 16 -15.41 -21.98 -16.76
N THR A 17 -15.38 -22.18 -18.08
CA THR A 17 -15.32 -21.07 -19.04
C THR A 17 -16.67 -20.40 -19.29
N ASN A 18 -17.78 -21.06 -18.96
CA ASN A 18 -19.13 -20.52 -19.15
C ASN A 18 -19.86 -20.30 -17.82
N ALA A 19 -19.17 -20.43 -16.68
CA ALA A 19 -19.74 -20.12 -15.39
C ALA A 19 -20.14 -18.63 -15.35
N PRO A 20 -21.35 -18.29 -14.88
CA PRO A 20 -21.74 -16.89 -14.77
C PRO A 20 -20.89 -16.20 -13.71
N LEU A 21 -20.26 -15.09 -14.11
CA LEU A 21 -19.66 -14.14 -13.17
C LEU A 21 -20.76 -13.26 -12.57
N LEU A 22 -20.59 -12.89 -11.31
CA LEU A 22 -21.46 -11.91 -10.67
C LEU A 22 -21.09 -10.50 -11.14
N MET A 23 -22.11 -9.69 -11.40
CA MET A 23 -21.93 -8.25 -11.54
C MET A 23 -21.71 -7.64 -10.16
N PRO A 24 -20.69 -6.79 -9.95
CA PRO A 24 -20.39 -6.23 -8.64
C PRO A 24 -21.54 -5.35 -8.11
N ASP A 25 -21.91 -5.54 -6.85
CA ASP A 25 -22.78 -4.64 -6.10
C ASP A 25 -21.93 -3.81 -5.11
N TRP A 26 -21.75 -2.53 -5.41
CA TRP A 26 -20.90 -1.62 -4.64
C TRP A 26 -21.37 -1.37 -3.20
N LYS A 27 -22.58 -1.81 -2.83
CA LYS A 27 -23.09 -1.70 -1.45
C LYS A 27 -22.70 -2.87 -0.56
N LEU A 28 -22.18 -3.95 -1.14
CA LEU A 28 -21.86 -5.18 -0.43
C LEU A 28 -20.34 -5.38 -0.35
N PRO A 29 -19.83 -5.96 0.74
CA PRO A 29 -18.40 -6.16 0.90
C PRO A 29 -17.86 -7.21 -0.09
N PHE A 30 -16.62 -7.02 -0.54
CA PHE A 30 -15.94 -7.99 -1.38
C PHE A 30 -15.17 -9.03 -0.56
N LYS A 31 -14.84 -10.15 -1.21
CA LYS A 31 -13.92 -11.17 -0.69
C LYS A 31 -12.80 -11.38 -1.69
N LEU A 32 -11.59 -11.01 -1.31
CA LEU A 32 -10.40 -11.17 -2.12
C LEU A 32 -9.64 -12.42 -1.64
N TYR A 33 -9.74 -13.50 -2.40
CA TYR A 33 -8.92 -14.69 -2.17
C TYR A 33 -7.58 -14.51 -2.87
N ILE A 34 -6.47 -14.72 -2.15
CA ILE A 34 -5.11 -14.66 -2.70
C ILE A 34 -4.36 -15.94 -2.42
N ASP A 35 -3.50 -16.36 -3.34
CA ASP A 35 -2.64 -17.51 -3.17
C ASP A 35 -1.35 -17.32 -3.99
N ALA A 36 -0.21 -17.72 -3.41
CA ALA A 36 1.08 -17.61 -4.05
C ALA A 36 1.86 -18.92 -3.98
N CYS A 37 2.49 -19.29 -5.09
CA CYS A 37 3.39 -20.43 -5.12
C CYS A 37 4.68 -20.10 -5.88
N GLY A 38 5.57 -21.08 -6.00
CA GLY A 38 6.84 -20.93 -6.71
C GLY A 38 6.70 -20.75 -8.23
N GLU A 39 5.51 -20.88 -8.79
CA GLU A 39 5.24 -20.70 -10.22
C GLU A 39 4.53 -19.37 -10.52
N GLY A 40 3.65 -18.91 -9.63
CA GLY A 40 2.81 -17.78 -9.92
C GLY A 40 2.03 -17.24 -8.72
N LEU A 41 1.38 -16.10 -8.96
CA LEU A 41 0.45 -15.44 -8.07
C LEU A 41 -0.96 -15.61 -8.63
N GLY A 42 -1.93 -15.83 -7.75
CA GLY A 42 -3.33 -15.98 -8.11
C GLY A 42 -4.22 -15.18 -7.16
N ALA A 43 -5.23 -14.49 -7.72
CA ALA A 43 -6.27 -13.88 -6.93
C ALA A 43 -7.66 -14.04 -7.55
N ALA A 44 -8.65 -14.23 -6.69
CA ALA A 44 -10.05 -14.35 -7.06
C ALA A 44 -10.88 -13.36 -6.24
N LEU A 45 -11.52 -12.41 -6.93
CA LEU A 45 -12.44 -11.46 -6.31
C LEU A 45 -13.85 -12.05 -6.33
N HIS A 46 -14.45 -12.17 -5.18
CA HIS A 46 -15.77 -12.74 -4.96
C HIS A 46 -16.66 -11.75 -4.23
N GLN A 47 -17.96 -11.98 -4.30
CA GLN A 47 -18.95 -11.27 -3.51
C GLN A 47 -20.10 -12.19 -3.11
N VAL A 48 -20.68 -11.93 -1.94
CA VAL A 48 -21.89 -12.64 -1.49
C VAL A 48 -23.10 -11.80 -1.88
N GLN A 49 -23.94 -12.33 -2.76
CA GLN A 49 -25.17 -11.68 -3.23
C GLN A 49 -26.39 -12.56 -3.00
N ILE A 50 -27.58 -11.98 -3.00
CA ILE A 50 -28.83 -12.75 -2.93
C ILE A 50 -29.21 -13.20 -4.33
N VAL A 51 -29.11 -14.50 -4.58
CA VAL A 51 -29.54 -15.15 -5.82
C VAL A 51 -30.63 -16.15 -5.48
N ASN A 52 -31.79 -16.05 -6.14
CA ASN A 52 -32.96 -16.91 -5.87
C ASN A 52 -33.35 -16.93 -4.38
N ASN A 53 -33.38 -15.76 -3.74
CA ASN A 53 -33.69 -15.57 -2.32
C ASN A 53 -32.75 -16.29 -1.33
N LYS A 54 -31.53 -16.63 -1.75
CA LYS A 54 -30.51 -17.24 -0.91
C LYS A 54 -29.16 -16.54 -1.07
N PRO A 55 -28.34 -16.46 -0.01
CA PRO A 55 -26.98 -15.96 -0.14
C PRO A 55 -26.16 -16.91 -1.01
N TYR A 56 -25.54 -16.36 -2.04
CA TYR A 56 -24.66 -17.05 -2.95
C TYR A 56 -23.35 -16.28 -3.03
N GLU A 57 -22.25 -16.94 -2.71
CA GLU A 57 -20.91 -16.41 -2.96
C GLU A 57 -20.48 -16.79 -4.38
N GLY A 58 -20.28 -15.79 -5.23
CA GLY A 58 -19.86 -15.99 -6.61
C GLY A 58 -18.65 -15.14 -6.99
N PRO A 59 -17.91 -15.56 -8.02
CA PRO A 59 -16.76 -14.82 -8.51
C PRO A 59 -17.20 -13.61 -9.35
N ILE A 60 -16.47 -12.50 -9.19
CA ILE A 60 -16.57 -11.30 -10.02
C ILE A 60 -15.44 -11.31 -11.06
N CYS A 61 -14.21 -11.53 -10.60
CA CYS A 61 -13.05 -11.60 -11.49
C CYS A 61 -11.96 -12.51 -10.95
N PHE A 62 -11.12 -13.00 -11.86
CA PHE A 62 -9.93 -13.79 -11.56
C PHE A 62 -8.73 -13.12 -12.22
N ILE A 63 -7.62 -13.05 -11.50
CA ILE A 63 -6.34 -12.57 -12.03
C ILE A 63 -5.25 -13.56 -11.63
N SER A 64 -4.27 -13.75 -12.51
CA SER A 64 -3.10 -14.58 -12.25
C SER A 64 -1.92 -14.05 -13.02
N ARG A 65 -0.70 -14.20 -12.50
CA ARG A 65 0.51 -13.98 -13.30
C ARG A 65 1.66 -14.87 -12.85
N GLN A 66 2.52 -15.24 -13.78
CA GLN A 66 3.79 -15.86 -13.45
C GLN A 66 4.70 -14.89 -12.69
N ILE A 67 5.46 -15.47 -11.77
CA ILE A 67 6.44 -14.71 -10.99
C ILE A 67 7.72 -14.51 -11.80
N ASN A 68 8.43 -13.42 -11.54
CA ASN A 68 9.72 -13.19 -12.18
C ASN A 68 10.87 -13.84 -11.38
N PRO A 69 12.08 -13.98 -11.95
CA PRO A 69 13.22 -14.62 -11.27
C PRO A 69 13.67 -13.95 -9.98
N THR A 70 13.33 -12.67 -9.78
CA THR A 70 13.64 -11.93 -8.54
C THR A 70 12.65 -12.31 -7.44
N GLU A 71 11.36 -12.37 -7.78
CA GLU A 71 10.27 -12.77 -6.89
C GLU A 71 10.41 -14.24 -6.48
N ALA A 72 10.88 -15.11 -7.37
CA ALA A 72 11.13 -16.52 -7.09
C ALA A 72 12.13 -16.77 -5.95
N ARG A 73 12.89 -15.74 -5.51
CA ARG A 73 13.82 -15.82 -4.38
C ARG A 73 13.16 -15.51 -3.04
N TYR A 74 11.91 -15.06 -3.04
CA TYR A 74 11.19 -14.74 -1.81
C TYR A 74 10.74 -16.01 -1.07
N GLY A 75 10.74 -15.93 0.26
CA GLY A 75 10.16 -17.01 1.08
C GLY A 75 8.64 -17.06 0.92
N ALA A 76 8.02 -18.20 1.26
CA ALA A 76 6.58 -18.41 1.11
C ALA A 76 5.71 -17.27 1.69
N SER A 77 6.02 -16.80 2.90
CA SER A 77 5.27 -15.69 3.52
C SER A 77 5.46 -14.35 2.80
N GLN A 78 6.62 -14.12 2.20
CA GLN A 78 6.87 -12.93 1.38
C GLN A 78 6.14 -13.00 0.05
N MET A 79 6.04 -14.20 -0.54
CA MET A 79 5.26 -14.44 -1.76
C MET A 79 3.78 -14.20 -1.56
N GLU A 80 3.23 -14.66 -0.44
CA GLU A 80 1.84 -14.38 -0.05
C GLU A 80 1.58 -12.87 0.13
N CYS A 81 2.50 -12.17 0.79
CA CYS A 81 2.40 -10.71 0.94
C CYS A 81 2.52 -9.97 -0.41
N LEU A 82 3.44 -10.42 -1.26
CA LEU A 82 3.57 -9.91 -2.63
C LEU A 82 2.27 -10.11 -3.42
N CYS A 83 1.64 -11.28 -3.31
CA CYS A 83 0.37 -11.57 -3.95
C CYS A 83 -0.73 -10.62 -3.47
N LEU A 84 -0.80 -10.35 -2.17
CA LEU A 84 -1.75 -9.37 -1.62
C LEU A 84 -1.53 -7.99 -2.25
N VAL A 85 -0.31 -7.47 -2.21
CA VAL A 85 0.01 -6.13 -2.73
C VAL A 85 -0.31 -6.03 -4.22
N TRP A 86 0.10 -7.02 -5.01
CA TRP A 86 -0.18 -7.07 -6.43
C TRP A 86 -1.69 -7.14 -6.72
N ALA A 87 -2.43 -7.95 -5.98
CA ALA A 87 -3.88 -8.06 -6.16
C ALA A 87 -4.60 -6.75 -5.79
N LEU A 88 -4.18 -6.07 -4.72
CA LEU A 88 -4.69 -4.76 -4.34
C LEU A 88 -4.45 -3.70 -5.43
N GLU A 89 -3.24 -3.67 -5.99
CA GLU A 89 -2.89 -2.74 -7.07
C GLU A 89 -3.71 -3.00 -8.33
N LYS A 90 -3.85 -4.27 -8.75
CA LYS A 90 -4.59 -4.63 -9.97
C LYS A 90 -6.10 -4.50 -9.83
N LEU A 91 -6.63 -4.68 -8.62
CA LEU A 91 -8.05 -4.59 -8.34
C LEU A 91 -8.43 -3.29 -7.61
N HIS A 92 -7.56 -2.27 -7.66
CA HIS A 92 -7.78 -0.97 -7.02
C HIS A 92 -9.16 -0.39 -7.36
N TYR A 93 -9.55 -0.43 -8.64
CA TYR A 93 -10.86 0.06 -9.10
C TYR A 93 -12.07 -0.65 -8.48
N TYR A 94 -11.90 -1.86 -7.93
CA TYR A 94 -12.95 -2.58 -7.20
C TYR A 94 -12.89 -2.35 -5.70
N LEU A 95 -11.68 -2.26 -5.15
CA LEU A 95 -11.44 -2.32 -3.71
C LEU A 95 -11.35 -0.93 -3.06
N ASP A 96 -11.00 0.10 -3.83
CA ASP A 96 -10.95 1.47 -3.33
C ASP A 96 -12.33 1.90 -2.81
N GLY A 97 -12.32 2.52 -1.62
CA GLY A 97 -13.51 2.93 -0.89
C GLY A 97 -14.46 1.79 -0.43
N SER A 98 -14.20 0.54 -0.80
CA SER A 98 -15.09 -0.60 -0.53
C SER A 98 -14.63 -1.40 0.70
N LEU A 99 -15.59 -1.97 1.42
CA LEU A 99 -15.27 -2.93 2.50
C LEU A 99 -14.92 -4.30 1.89
N PHE A 100 -13.85 -4.94 2.37
CA PHE A 100 -13.51 -6.27 1.89
C PHE A 100 -12.71 -7.13 2.87
N GLU A 101 -12.73 -8.43 2.61
CA GLU A 101 -11.94 -9.44 3.33
C GLU A 101 -10.80 -9.93 2.43
N GLY A 102 -9.55 -9.77 2.86
CA GLY A 102 -8.37 -10.41 2.26
C GLY A 102 -8.16 -11.80 2.85
N ILE A 103 -8.36 -12.85 2.05
CA ILE A 103 -8.37 -14.24 2.47
C ILE A 103 -7.12 -14.95 1.94
N THR A 104 -6.30 -15.46 2.85
CA THR A 104 -5.03 -16.17 2.57
C THR A 104 -4.91 -17.41 3.46
N ASP A 105 -4.12 -18.41 3.04
CA ASP A 105 -3.77 -19.56 3.86
C ASP A 105 -2.54 -19.31 4.76
N CYS A 106 -1.98 -18.09 4.71
CA CYS A 106 -0.75 -17.75 5.40
C CYS A 106 -0.99 -16.79 6.57
N ASN A 107 -0.98 -17.34 7.79
CA ASN A 107 -1.05 -16.55 9.02
C ASN A 107 0.07 -15.50 9.13
N ALA A 108 1.20 -15.74 8.47
CA ALA A 108 2.34 -14.84 8.51
C ALA A 108 2.04 -13.48 7.87
N VAL A 109 1.09 -13.37 6.93
CA VAL A 109 0.72 -12.08 6.30
C VAL A 109 0.25 -11.08 7.36
N ARG A 110 -0.56 -11.54 8.34
CA ARG A 110 -1.02 -10.71 9.45
C ARG A 110 0.13 -10.25 10.35
N SER A 111 1.11 -11.11 10.58
CA SER A 111 2.30 -10.80 11.39
C SER A 111 3.25 -9.85 10.66
N LEU A 112 3.55 -10.12 9.38
CA LEU A 112 4.42 -9.32 8.50
C LEU A 112 4.00 -7.87 8.46
N LEU A 113 2.68 -7.65 8.47
CA LEU A 113 2.04 -6.34 8.44
C LEU A 113 2.20 -5.52 9.73
N ASN A 114 2.46 -6.19 10.86
CA ASN A 114 2.62 -5.58 12.18
C ASN A 114 4.07 -5.67 12.70
N MET A 115 5.01 -6.12 11.86
CA MET A 115 6.42 -6.24 12.26
C MET A 115 7.05 -4.88 12.59
N LYS A 116 7.82 -4.84 13.69
CA LYS A 116 8.52 -3.65 14.16
C LYS A 116 9.70 -3.25 13.27
N THR A 117 10.36 -4.23 12.65
CA THR A 117 11.56 -4.03 11.81
C THR A 117 11.37 -4.69 10.44
N PRO A 118 10.53 -4.12 9.56
CA PRO A 118 10.34 -4.63 8.21
C PRO A 118 11.60 -4.42 7.36
N ASN A 119 11.89 -5.36 6.46
CA ASN A 119 12.88 -5.13 5.42
C ASN A 119 12.37 -4.08 4.40
N ARG A 120 13.24 -3.60 3.49
CA ARG A 120 12.89 -2.54 2.52
C ARG A 120 11.65 -2.87 1.68
N ASN A 121 11.52 -4.10 1.19
CA ASN A 121 10.38 -4.51 0.37
C ASN A 121 9.09 -4.56 1.19
N MET A 122 9.16 -5.12 2.40
CA MET A 122 8.04 -5.17 3.32
C MET A 122 7.59 -3.78 3.76
N LEU A 123 8.51 -2.83 3.92
CA LEU A 123 8.14 -1.44 4.22
C LEU A 123 7.32 -0.83 3.07
N ARG A 124 7.75 -1.03 1.82
CA ARG A 124 7.00 -0.59 0.63
C ARG A 124 5.62 -1.24 0.57
N TRP A 125 5.55 -2.55 0.78
CA TRP A 125 4.30 -3.31 0.81
C TRP A 125 3.36 -2.85 1.93
N ARG A 126 3.91 -2.57 3.11
CA ARG A 126 3.12 -2.05 4.23
C ARG A 126 2.52 -0.69 3.92
N ILE A 127 3.27 0.20 3.26
CA ILE A 127 2.77 1.51 2.80
C ILE A 127 1.63 1.31 1.78
N ALA A 128 1.82 0.44 0.78
CA ALA A 128 0.78 0.16 -0.22
C ALA A 128 -0.50 -0.42 0.41
N ILE A 129 -0.35 -1.30 1.40
CA ILE A 129 -1.50 -1.90 2.10
C ILE A 129 -2.18 -0.88 3.05
N GLN A 130 -1.47 0.16 3.49
CA GLN A 130 -1.97 1.12 4.48
C GLN A 130 -3.24 1.83 4.02
N GLU A 131 -3.33 2.15 2.74
CA GLU A 131 -4.51 2.77 2.11
C GLU A 131 -5.79 1.95 2.38
N TYR A 132 -5.69 0.63 2.36
CA TYR A 132 -6.83 -0.27 2.54
C TYR A 132 -7.09 -0.68 3.99
N ARG A 133 -6.21 -0.33 4.95
CA ARG A 133 -6.30 -0.85 6.33
C ARG A 133 -7.59 -0.49 7.05
N GLY A 134 -8.21 0.64 6.71
CA GLY A 134 -9.50 1.04 7.30
C GLY A 134 -10.67 0.16 6.85
N ASN A 135 -10.61 -0.37 5.62
CA ASN A 135 -11.72 -1.05 4.96
C ASN A 135 -11.46 -2.55 4.72
N MET A 136 -10.23 -3.01 4.95
CA MET A 136 -9.79 -4.40 4.75
C MET A 136 -9.64 -5.15 6.06
N THR A 137 -10.22 -6.35 6.12
CA THR A 137 -9.92 -7.33 7.18
C THR A 137 -9.16 -8.52 6.61
N ILE A 138 -8.12 -9.00 7.30
CA ILE A 138 -7.35 -10.17 6.86
C ILE A 138 -7.83 -11.40 7.59
N VAL A 139 -8.28 -12.39 6.82
CA VAL A 139 -8.84 -13.64 7.33
C VAL A 139 -7.96 -14.80 6.87
N HIS A 140 -7.52 -15.62 7.81
CA HIS A 140 -6.82 -16.86 7.49
C HIS A 140 -7.83 -17.98 7.21
N LYS A 141 -7.66 -18.68 6.10
CA LYS A 141 -8.46 -19.86 5.75
C LYS A 141 -7.53 -21.03 5.43
N ALA A 142 -7.77 -22.19 6.06
CA ALA A 142 -6.90 -23.35 5.84
C ALA A 142 -6.87 -23.76 4.35
N GLY A 143 -5.68 -24.07 3.83
CA GLY A 143 -5.44 -24.34 2.41
C GLY A 143 -6.37 -25.37 1.78
N ASN A 144 -6.78 -26.40 2.53
CA ASN A 144 -7.73 -27.42 2.06
C ASN A 144 -9.10 -26.86 1.62
N ILE A 145 -9.48 -25.69 2.15
CA ILE A 145 -10.75 -24.98 1.88
C ILE A 145 -10.50 -23.76 0.97
N HIS A 146 -9.25 -23.44 0.66
CA HIS A 146 -8.80 -22.26 -0.10
C HIS A 146 -8.56 -22.57 -1.58
N LYS A 147 -9.54 -23.18 -2.25
CA LYS A 147 -9.36 -23.66 -3.64
C LYS A 147 -9.58 -22.61 -4.73
N ASN A 148 -10.08 -21.43 -4.36
CA ASN A 148 -10.52 -20.42 -5.32
C ASN A 148 -9.33 -19.76 -6.04
N ALA A 149 -8.20 -19.58 -5.35
CA ALA A 149 -6.99 -18.96 -5.88
C ALA A 149 -5.84 -19.96 -6.14
N ASP A 150 -5.86 -21.14 -5.50
CA ASP A 150 -4.82 -22.19 -5.63
C ASP A 150 -4.61 -22.66 -7.08
N GLY A 151 -5.69 -22.82 -7.86
CA GLY A 151 -5.56 -23.17 -9.28
C GLY A 151 -4.88 -22.08 -10.10
N LEU A 152 -5.09 -20.81 -9.74
CA LEU A 152 -4.57 -19.65 -10.46
C LEU A 152 -3.09 -19.42 -10.18
N SER A 153 -2.63 -19.67 -8.95
CA SER A 153 -1.22 -19.53 -8.59
C SER A 153 -0.36 -20.65 -9.20
N ARG A 154 -0.88 -21.88 -9.24
CA ARG A 154 -0.19 -23.07 -9.76
C ARG A 154 -0.16 -23.19 -11.28
N TRP A 155 -1.12 -22.56 -11.97
CA TRP A 155 -1.19 -22.55 -13.44
C TRP A 155 -1.33 -21.12 -13.95
N ALA A 156 -0.48 -20.25 -13.42
CA ALA A 156 -0.56 -18.83 -13.72
C ALA A 156 -0.25 -18.50 -15.18
N LEU A 157 -0.93 -17.47 -15.69
CA LEU A 157 -0.72 -16.96 -17.04
C LEU A 157 0.68 -16.35 -17.21
N PRO A 158 1.30 -16.46 -18.40
CA PRO A 158 2.54 -15.78 -18.71
C PRO A 158 2.43 -14.28 -18.44
N ASN A 159 3.43 -13.70 -17.77
CA ASN A 159 3.47 -12.28 -17.47
C ASN A 159 3.84 -11.45 -18.73
N THR A 160 2.88 -11.28 -19.65
CA THR A 160 3.07 -10.55 -20.92
C THR A 160 2.19 -9.29 -20.96
N PRO A 161 2.56 -8.25 -21.74
CA PRO A 161 1.81 -6.99 -21.78
C PRO A 161 0.33 -7.10 -22.20
N GLU A 162 -0.05 -8.20 -22.83
CA GLU A 162 -1.44 -8.50 -23.21
C GLU A 162 -2.30 -8.95 -22.02
N ASP A 163 -1.68 -9.39 -20.93
CA ASP A 163 -2.38 -9.78 -19.70
C ASP A 163 -2.76 -8.53 -18.89
N PRO A 164 -4.04 -8.31 -18.53
CA PRO A 164 -4.43 -7.20 -17.66
C PRO A 164 -3.71 -7.21 -16.30
N ALA A 165 -3.24 -8.38 -15.85
CA ALA A 165 -2.51 -8.56 -14.60
C ALA A 165 -0.99 -8.37 -14.73
N TYR A 166 -0.50 -7.97 -15.92
CA TYR A 166 0.91 -7.77 -16.26
C TYR A 166 1.67 -6.85 -15.31
N VAL A 167 2.91 -7.22 -15.00
CA VAL A 167 3.88 -6.37 -14.29
C VAL A 167 5.19 -6.31 -15.08
N PRO A 168 5.72 -5.12 -15.45
CA PRO A 168 6.97 -5.01 -16.18
C PRO A 168 8.18 -5.56 -15.41
N THR A 169 8.98 -6.43 -16.03
CA THR A 169 10.18 -7.03 -15.41
C THR A 169 11.26 -6.02 -15.03
N SER A 170 11.31 -4.86 -15.70
CA SER A 170 12.24 -3.75 -15.42
C SER A 170 11.78 -2.83 -14.30
N ALA A 171 10.56 -3.01 -13.79
CA ALA A 171 10.07 -2.32 -12.63
C ALA A 171 10.32 -3.22 -11.41
N GLU A 172 11.30 -2.88 -10.55
CA GLU A 172 11.01 -3.07 -9.13
C GLU A 172 9.63 -2.46 -8.89
N PRO A 173 8.69 -3.08 -8.13
CA PRO A 173 7.34 -2.56 -7.96
C PRO A 173 7.42 -1.09 -7.63
N GLN A 174 7.25 -0.22 -8.64
CA GLN A 174 7.45 1.19 -8.47
C GLN A 174 6.12 1.63 -7.89
N ILE A 175 5.91 1.26 -6.63
CA ILE A 175 5.02 1.95 -5.73
C ILE A 175 5.66 3.33 -5.68
N SER A 176 5.30 4.17 -6.65
CA SER A 176 5.45 5.59 -6.50
C SER A 176 4.67 5.87 -5.23
N ILE A 177 5.40 6.30 -4.21
CA ILE A 177 4.77 7.00 -3.10
C ILE A 177 4.32 8.31 -3.75
N GLU A 178 3.16 8.29 -4.42
CA GLU A 178 2.51 9.45 -5.04
C GLU A 178 2.19 10.51 -3.97
N GLY A 179 2.20 10.09 -2.70
CA GLY A 179 2.28 10.94 -1.54
C GLY A 179 2.16 10.11 -0.27
N ILE A 180 2.71 10.61 0.82
CA ILE A 180 2.14 10.28 2.14
C ILE A 180 0.91 11.17 2.24
N ASN A 181 -0.27 10.61 1.93
CA ASN A 181 -1.50 11.33 2.17
C ASN A 181 -1.77 11.29 3.68
N ILE A 182 -1.44 12.38 4.37
CA ILE A 182 -1.87 12.60 5.73
C ILE A 182 -3.21 13.35 5.61
N THR A 183 -4.29 12.62 5.34
CA THR A 183 -5.64 13.20 5.11
C THR A 183 -6.23 13.87 6.33
N ASP A 184 -5.82 13.47 7.54
CA ASP A 184 -6.36 13.98 8.81
C ASP A 184 -5.28 14.62 9.67
N VAL A 185 -4.49 15.49 9.06
CA VAL A 185 -3.88 16.56 9.84
C VAL A 185 -4.93 17.65 9.94
N GLY A 186 -5.71 17.65 11.02
CA GLY A 186 -6.63 18.76 11.29
C GLY A 186 -5.88 20.10 11.20
N THR A 187 -6.58 21.18 10.83
CA THR A 187 -6.00 22.54 10.80
C THR A 187 -5.22 22.87 12.07
N GLU A 188 -5.68 22.32 13.21
CA GLU A 188 -5.04 22.37 14.52
C GLU A 188 -3.57 21.94 14.51
N PHE A 189 -3.18 20.88 13.81
CA PHE A 189 -1.78 20.45 13.79
C PHE A 189 -0.93 21.36 12.90
N SER A 190 -1.45 21.82 11.77
CA SER A 190 -0.75 22.81 10.93
C SER A 190 -0.54 24.12 11.69
N GLU A 191 -1.51 24.53 12.51
CA GLU A 191 -1.40 25.65 13.44
C GLU A 191 -0.36 25.38 14.54
N GLU A 192 -0.37 24.20 15.16
CA GLU A 192 0.60 23.80 16.18
C GLU A 192 2.04 23.80 15.63
N VAL A 193 2.24 23.32 14.39
CA VAL A 193 3.53 23.38 13.70
C VAL A 193 4.00 24.82 13.51
N ARG A 194 3.11 25.70 13.02
CA ARG A 194 3.41 27.13 12.82
C ARG A 194 3.73 27.84 14.15
N GLU A 195 2.97 27.58 15.20
CA GLU A 195 3.23 28.12 16.53
C GLU A 195 4.58 27.64 17.10
N SER A 196 4.94 26.39 16.83
CA SER A 196 6.20 25.81 17.30
C SER A 196 7.43 26.51 16.72
N TYR A 197 7.32 27.12 15.53
CA TYR A 197 8.42 27.85 14.91
C TYR A 197 8.84 29.07 15.71
N LYS A 198 7.93 29.73 16.44
CA LYS A 198 8.25 30.93 17.24
C LYS A 198 9.26 30.65 18.35
N GLN A 199 9.39 29.40 18.78
CA GLN A 199 10.23 28.98 19.90
C GLN A 199 11.62 28.49 19.45
N ASP A 200 11.79 28.12 18.18
CA ASP A 200 13.04 27.60 17.63
C ASP A 200 13.64 28.59 16.63
N LYS A 201 14.79 29.18 16.99
CA LYS A 201 15.52 30.13 16.13
C LYS A 201 15.79 29.56 14.73
N ASN A 202 16.04 28.26 14.62
CA ASN A 202 16.41 27.61 13.37
C ASN A 202 15.21 27.37 12.44
N CYS A 203 13.99 27.48 12.96
CA CYS A 203 12.76 27.46 12.15
C CYS A 203 12.19 28.88 11.95
N HIS A 204 12.28 29.75 12.97
CA HIS A 204 11.80 31.13 12.91
C HIS A 204 12.58 32.00 11.92
N ILE A 205 13.91 31.89 11.89
CA ILE A 205 14.73 32.75 11.03
C ILE A 205 14.52 32.41 9.54
N PRO A 206 14.53 31.13 9.10
CA PRO A 206 14.27 30.81 7.69
C PRO A 206 12.83 31.15 7.25
N THR A 207 11.84 30.98 8.13
CA THR A 207 10.46 31.39 7.82
C THR A 207 10.36 32.89 7.63
N ALA A 208 10.94 33.70 8.53
CA ALA A 208 10.96 35.16 8.41
C ALA A 208 11.76 35.66 7.20
N LEU A 209 12.84 34.97 6.81
CA LEU A 209 13.64 35.31 5.63
C LEU A 209 12.91 34.99 4.32
N LEU A 210 12.12 33.91 4.29
CA LEU A 210 11.37 33.48 3.10
C LEU A 210 10.04 34.23 2.93
N ASP A 211 9.45 34.71 4.03
CA ASP A 211 8.21 35.51 4.01
C ASP A 211 8.47 36.98 3.62
N LYS A 212 9.70 37.47 3.86
CA LYS A 212 10.13 38.81 3.42
C LYS A 212 10.59 38.77 1.96
N ASN A 213 10.06 39.67 1.14
CA ASN A 213 10.48 39.85 -0.26
C ASN A 213 11.90 40.43 -0.46
N TYR A 214 12.72 40.52 0.60
CA TYR A 214 14.09 41.05 0.54
C TYR A 214 15.05 40.21 1.39
N LYS A 215 16.30 40.06 0.92
CA LYS A 215 17.34 39.30 1.62
C LYS A 215 17.92 40.13 2.77
N ASP A 216 17.64 39.74 4.01
CA ASP A 216 18.27 40.32 5.21
C ASP A 216 19.52 39.51 5.59
N GLU A 217 20.69 39.99 5.18
CA GLU A 217 21.97 39.30 5.39
C GLU A 217 22.36 39.22 6.87
N SER A 218 21.93 40.18 7.70
CA SER A 218 22.23 40.16 9.14
C SER A 218 21.51 39.02 9.85
N LEU A 219 20.25 38.78 9.48
CA LEU A 219 19.44 37.68 10.00
C LEU A 219 19.94 36.33 9.49
N ALA A 220 20.30 36.22 8.19
CA ALA A 220 20.88 35.00 7.63
C ALA A 220 22.22 34.63 8.30
N ASN A 221 23.03 35.61 8.68
CA ASN A 221 24.29 35.41 9.39
C ASN A 221 24.13 34.96 10.85
N SER A 222 22.92 35.09 11.43
CA SER A 222 22.63 34.63 12.79
C SER A 222 22.24 33.15 12.89
N LEU A 223 22.06 32.49 11.74
CA LEU A 223 21.80 31.04 11.66
C LEU A 223 23.04 30.24 12.02
N ASP A 224 22.84 29.06 12.60
CA ASP A 224 23.91 28.09 12.80
C ASP A 224 24.49 27.64 11.44
N ASP A 225 25.78 27.32 11.37
CA ASP A 225 26.52 27.09 10.11
C ASP A 225 25.85 26.10 9.13
N ILE A 226 25.23 25.04 9.65
CA ILE A 226 24.53 24.00 8.86
C ILE A 226 23.25 24.57 8.21
N TRP A 227 22.53 25.42 8.94
CA TRP A 227 21.29 26.05 8.51
C TRP A 227 21.56 27.18 7.52
N LYS A 228 22.59 27.99 7.80
CA LYS A 228 23.08 29.02 6.89
C LYS A 228 23.49 28.45 5.54
N THR A 229 24.32 27.39 5.56
CA THR A 229 24.73 26.69 4.33
C THR A 229 23.53 26.16 3.54
N SER A 230 22.50 25.67 4.23
CA SER A 230 21.28 25.20 3.56
C SER A 230 20.45 26.33 2.96
N TYR A 231 20.39 27.48 3.63
CA TYR A 231 19.70 28.68 3.17
C TYR A 231 20.38 29.29 1.94
N ASP A 232 21.70 29.47 1.98
CA ASP A 232 22.47 30.02 0.86
C ASP A 232 22.36 29.16 -0.40
N ASN A 233 22.20 27.84 -0.23
CA ASN A 233 21.97 26.88 -1.31
C ASN A 233 20.51 26.80 -1.79
N GLY A 234 19.60 27.65 -1.29
CA GLY A 234 18.20 27.68 -1.72
C GLY A 234 17.41 26.42 -1.36
N ARG A 235 17.80 25.72 -0.28
CA ARG A 235 17.21 24.43 0.10
C ARG A 235 15.96 24.54 0.96
N PHE A 236 15.55 25.75 1.35
CA PHE A 236 14.34 25.98 2.12
C PHE A 236 13.22 26.56 1.26
N HIS A 237 12.01 26.04 1.40
CA HIS A 237 10.81 26.56 0.75
C HIS A 237 9.73 26.77 1.81
N LEU A 238 8.96 27.85 1.66
CA LEU A 238 7.83 28.16 2.51
C LEU A 238 6.56 27.97 1.69
N PHE A 239 5.65 27.13 2.16
CA PHE A 239 4.35 26.94 1.52
C PHE A 239 3.28 26.84 2.60
N ASP A 240 2.23 27.66 2.50
CA ASP A 240 1.15 27.76 3.49
C ASP A 240 1.67 27.92 4.94
N GLY A 241 2.73 28.71 5.13
CA GLY A 241 3.36 28.94 6.43
C GLY A 241 4.16 27.76 7.00
N ILE A 242 4.30 26.65 6.26
CA ILE A 242 5.08 25.47 6.66
C ILE A 242 6.45 25.50 5.97
N LEU A 243 7.50 25.23 6.75
CA LEU A 243 8.88 25.25 6.28
C LEU A 243 9.33 23.87 5.79
N TYR A 244 9.73 23.81 4.53
CA TYR A 244 10.24 22.61 3.87
C TYR A 244 11.74 22.72 3.66
N HIS A 245 12.49 21.65 3.98
CA HIS A 245 13.92 21.57 3.72
C HIS A 245 14.27 20.44 2.75
N ARG A 246 15.08 20.77 1.76
CA ARG A 246 15.58 19.85 0.75
C ARG A 246 17.00 19.39 1.08
N SER A 247 17.13 18.18 1.62
CA SER A 247 18.44 17.62 1.99
C SER A 247 19.20 17.03 0.77
N LYS A 248 18.49 16.55 -0.25
CA LYS A 248 19.03 16.01 -1.53
C LYS A 248 18.11 16.35 -2.71
N HIS A 249 18.52 16.06 -3.94
CA HIS A 249 17.71 16.34 -5.14
C HIS A 249 16.31 15.70 -5.14
N THR A 250 16.05 14.67 -4.32
CA THR A 250 14.80 13.89 -4.35
C THR A 250 14.03 13.87 -3.03
N CYS A 251 14.48 14.58 -1.98
CA CYS A 251 13.86 14.50 -0.66
C CYS A 251 13.52 15.89 -0.12
N VAL A 252 12.22 16.09 0.18
CA VAL A 252 11.69 17.28 0.84
C VAL A 252 11.13 16.84 2.19
N MET A 253 11.61 17.45 3.27
CA MET A 253 11.16 17.16 4.64
C MET A 253 10.46 18.39 5.20
N VAL A 254 9.34 18.18 5.90
CA VAL A 254 8.73 19.20 6.74
C VAL A 254 9.55 19.35 8.00
N LEU A 255 9.95 20.57 8.32
CA LEU A 255 10.69 20.84 9.55
C LEU A 255 9.74 21.08 10.70
N PHE A 256 10.07 20.47 11.84
CA PHE A 256 9.37 20.60 13.11
C PHE A 256 10.34 21.18 14.15
N SER A 257 9.82 21.97 15.09
CA SER A 257 10.62 22.33 16.26
C SER A 257 10.96 21.07 17.06
N ARG A 258 12.14 21.09 17.70
CA ARG A 258 12.60 19.96 18.51
C ARG A 258 11.66 19.62 19.67
N MET A 259 10.94 20.62 20.19
CA MET A 259 9.98 20.43 21.28
C MET A 259 8.73 19.70 20.81
N LEU A 260 8.17 20.09 19.66
CA LEU A 260 7.00 19.42 19.07
C LEU A 260 7.29 17.96 18.70
N ILE A 261 8.48 17.67 18.17
CA ILE A 261 8.92 16.29 17.89
C ILE A 261 8.84 15.43 19.17
N ASN A 262 9.33 15.93 20.29
CA ASN A 262 9.30 15.19 21.55
C ASN A 262 7.87 14.99 22.06
N THR A 263 7.00 16.00 21.95
CA THR A 263 5.57 15.90 22.32
C THR A 263 4.85 14.85 21.48
N ILE A 264 5.07 14.87 20.16
CA ILE A 264 4.52 13.88 19.23
C ILE A 264 5.01 12.48 19.60
N LEU A 265 6.32 12.30 19.80
CA LEU A 265 6.90 11.01 20.17
C LEU A 265 6.36 10.48 21.51
N LEU A 266 6.12 11.35 22.49
CA LEU A 266 5.52 10.99 23.78
C LEU A 266 4.04 10.57 23.63
N GLN A 267 3.23 11.35 22.90
CA GLN A 267 1.82 11.01 22.63
C GLN A 267 1.66 9.67 21.91
N PHE A 268 2.60 9.33 21.02
CA PHE A 268 2.61 8.03 20.35
C PHE A 268 3.13 6.88 21.22
N GLN A 269 3.92 7.15 22.26
CA GLN A 269 4.35 6.14 23.24
C GLN A 269 3.26 5.84 24.29
N ASP A 270 2.46 6.84 24.69
CA ASP A 270 1.44 6.67 25.74
C ASP A 270 0.15 5.99 25.26
N LYS A 271 -0.15 5.99 23.95
CA LYS A 271 -1.33 5.30 23.38
C LYS A 271 -1.22 3.76 23.34
N ILE A 272 -0.19 3.16 23.93
CA ILE A 272 -0.04 1.69 24.00
C ILE A 272 -0.83 1.09 25.18
N TYR A 273 -1.34 1.90 26.11
CA TYR A 273 -2.16 1.44 27.24
C TYR A 273 -3.40 2.32 27.46
N SER A 274 -4.40 2.18 26.59
CA SER A 274 -5.78 2.60 26.84
C SER A 274 -6.74 1.76 26.01
#